data_AF-A0A7V8NW11-F1
#
_entry.id   AF-A0A7V8NW11-F1
#
_cell.length_a   1.000
_cell.length_b   1.000
_cell.length_c   1.000
_cell.angle_alpha   90.00
_cell.angle_beta   90.00
_cell.angle_gamma   90.00
#
_symmetry.space_group_name_H-M   'P 1'
#
loop_
_entity.id
_entity.type
_entity.pdbx_description
1 polymer ?
#
loop_
_entity_poly.entity_id
_entity_poly.type
_entity_poly.pdbx_seq_one_letter_code
_entity_poly.pdbx_strand_id
1 'polypeptide(L)'
;MGNRRRARSVIPRSSALGRRDLIKLGIGTGVGWKALPLGAQQLPALPTDGLGQTSSQNVQHWPDIQKSQEVAATTQTGYTVSTGPGWVNNSGRSFGNGPMDECSRRIVEFVSSYSESKLTDSLVETINYLMVDTLGTVYGGFESEPIRISARLAQTMPGPCTVFGYGIKTTYEMAAFTNAAMIRHTDFNAAPHNNEMFGGVLAVGEALHSTGPQVMAAMVIAYEVVTAIGNTGLGSYDPSGWDCPYHSVGAAMGAGKLMGLDKDQLANALSLALVPHMPMYVCHIGVQSMWKGTHSAEQVRNG
;
A
#
# COMPACT_ATOMS: atom_id res chain seq x y z
N MET A 1 -66.39 -25.08 40.01
CA MET A 1 -66.29 -25.96 38.82
C MET A 1 -66.17 -25.08 37.59
N GLY A 2 -65.15 -25.25 36.74
CA GLY A 2 -65.06 -24.52 35.47
C GLY A 2 -63.65 -24.13 35.06
N ASN A 3 -62.91 -25.11 34.54
CA ASN A 3 -61.57 -25.05 33.98
C ASN A 3 -61.44 -24.02 32.82
N ARG A 4 -60.45 -23.11 32.87
CA ARG A 4 -59.89 -22.48 31.66
C ARG A 4 -58.36 -22.51 31.73
N ARG A 5 -57.78 -23.48 31.02
CA ARG A 5 -56.34 -23.59 30.73
C ARG A 5 -55.91 -22.40 29.87
N ARG A 6 -54.95 -21.59 30.35
CA ARG A 6 -54.09 -20.76 29.50
C ARG A 6 -52.77 -21.48 29.32
N ALA A 7 -52.45 -21.82 28.07
CA ALA A 7 -51.16 -22.37 27.67
C ALA A 7 -50.06 -21.34 27.96
N ARG A 8 -49.02 -21.74 28.70
CA ARG A 8 -47.75 -21.02 28.75
C ARG A 8 -46.93 -21.48 27.55
N SER A 9 -46.67 -20.59 26.60
CA SER A 9 -45.61 -20.81 25.62
C SER A 9 -44.26 -20.73 26.34
N VAL A 10 -43.51 -21.83 26.31
CA VAL A 10 -42.11 -21.85 26.70
C VAL A 10 -41.32 -21.42 25.47
N ILE A 11 -40.92 -20.16 25.42
CA ILE A 11 -39.89 -19.70 24.49
C ILE A 11 -38.56 -20.18 25.08
N PRO A 12 -37.74 -20.98 24.37
CA PRO A 12 -36.41 -21.30 24.84
C PRO A 12 -35.59 -20.00 24.82
N ARG A 13 -35.03 -19.61 25.97
CA ARG A 13 -34.02 -18.54 26.03
C ARG A 13 -32.85 -18.98 25.14
N SER A 14 -32.58 -18.24 24.08
CA SER A 14 -31.32 -18.38 23.36
C SER A 14 -30.18 -18.08 24.33
N SER A 15 -29.30 -19.06 24.54
CA SER A 15 -28.07 -18.86 25.29
C SER A 15 -27.21 -17.86 24.51
N ALA A 16 -27.09 -16.64 25.04
CA ALA A 16 -26.14 -15.66 24.51
C ALA A 16 -24.74 -16.26 24.60
N LEU A 17 -24.08 -16.41 23.44
CA LEU A 17 -22.70 -16.88 23.35
C LEU A 17 -21.80 -15.96 24.18
N GLY A 18 -21.13 -16.53 25.18
CA GLY A 18 -20.24 -15.79 26.05
C GLY A 18 -18.89 -15.53 25.39
N ARG A 19 -18.15 -14.56 25.92
CA ARG A 19 -16.78 -14.20 25.50
C ARG A 19 -15.79 -15.39 25.49
N ARG A 20 -16.11 -16.48 26.21
CA ARG A 20 -15.35 -17.74 26.24
C ARG A 20 -15.75 -18.74 25.14
N ASP A 21 -16.95 -18.61 24.58
CA ASP A 21 -17.42 -19.46 23.47
C ASP A 21 -16.82 -19.01 22.13
N LEU A 22 -16.52 -17.72 21.99
CA LEU A 22 -15.80 -17.17 20.83
C LEU A 22 -14.35 -17.65 20.72
N ILE A 23 -13.72 -18.02 21.85
CA ILE A 23 -12.33 -18.54 21.86
C ILE A 23 -12.25 -19.97 21.32
N LYS A 24 -13.36 -20.71 21.30
CA LYS A 24 -13.42 -22.08 20.75
C LYS A 24 -13.68 -22.15 19.25
N LEU A 25 -14.06 -21.03 18.61
CA LEU A 25 -14.18 -20.95 17.15
C LEU A 25 -12.83 -20.70 16.45
N GLY A 26 -11.76 -20.43 17.21
CA GLY A 26 -10.40 -20.21 16.68
C GLY A 26 -9.52 -21.46 16.60
N ILE A 27 -10.02 -22.65 16.91
CA ILE A 27 -9.22 -23.89 16.87
C ILE A 27 -10.01 -24.97 16.13
N GLY A 28 -9.66 -25.17 14.86
CA GLY A 28 -9.79 -26.44 14.15
C GLY A 28 -11.18 -27.06 14.02
N THR A 29 -11.95 -26.62 13.02
CA THR A 29 -12.82 -27.53 12.26
C THR A 29 -12.44 -27.45 10.79
N GLY A 30 -11.64 -28.43 10.36
CA GLY A 30 -11.46 -28.72 8.94
C GLY A 30 -12.81 -29.15 8.36
N VAL A 31 -13.39 -28.28 7.53
CA VAL A 31 -14.43 -28.70 6.60
C VAL A 31 -13.72 -29.53 5.54
N GLY A 32 -13.95 -30.84 5.55
CA GLY A 32 -13.44 -31.77 4.56
C GLY A 32 -13.93 -31.38 3.16
N TRP A 33 -13.09 -30.68 2.41
CA TRP A 33 -13.19 -30.66 0.97
C TRP A 33 -12.75 -32.04 0.47
N LYS A 34 -13.69 -32.79 -0.11
CA LYS A 34 -13.35 -33.98 -0.89
C LYS A 34 -12.43 -33.52 -2.02
N ALA A 35 -11.14 -33.82 -1.89
CA ALA A 35 -10.18 -33.67 -2.96
C ALA A 35 -10.64 -34.52 -4.16
N LEU A 36 -10.82 -33.87 -5.30
CA LEU A 36 -10.79 -34.55 -6.60
C LEU A 36 -9.37 -35.15 -6.75
N PRO A 37 -9.22 -36.38 -7.29
CA PRO A 37 -7.91 -36.98 -7.46
C PRO A 37 -7.17 -36.23 -8.58
N LEU A 38 -6.33 -35.27 -8.21
CA LEU A 38 -5.28 -34.77 -9.08
C LEU A 38 -4.21 -35.85 -9.16
N GLY A 39 -4.05 -36.43 -10.35
CA GLY A 39 -2.99 -37.39 -10.64
C GLY A 39 -1.64 -36.81 -10.22
N ALA A 40 -0.82 -37.63 -9.57
CA ALA A 40 0.51 -37.27 -9.13
C ALA A 40 1.39 -36.95 -10.35
N GLN A 41 1.48 -35.67 -10.71
CA GLN A 41 2.61 -35.15 -11.46
C GLN A 41 3.71 -34.81 -10.45
N GLN A 42 4.83 -35.51 -10.60
CA GLN A 42 6.07 -35.26 -9.90
C GLN A 42 6.47 -33.79 -10.17
N LEU A 43 6.40 -32.94 -9.14
CA LEU A 43 6.94 -31.59 -9.22
C LEU A 43 8.46 -31.71 -9.45
N PRO A 44 9.04 -31.05 -10.47
CA PRO A 44 10.47 -31.09 -10.67
C PRO A 44 11.18 -30.45 -9.46
N ALA A 45 12.32 -31.02 -9.08
CA ALA A 45 13.15 -30.49 -8.01
C ALA A 45 13.56 -29.04 -8.31
N LEU A 46 13.54 -28.18 -7.29
CA LEU A 46 14.06 -26.81 -7.39
C LEU A 46 15.56 -26.86 -7.76
N PRO A 47 16.01 -26.11 -8.77
CA PRO A 47 17.43 -26.08 -9.11
C PRO A 47 18.22 -25.45 -7.96
N THR A 48 19.21 -26.19 -7.45
CA THR A 48 20.19 -25.70 -6.47
C THR A 48 21.43 -25.11 -7.13
N ASP A 49 21.38 -24.84 -8.43
CA ASP A 49 22.54 -24.36 -9.17
C ASP A 49 22.73 -22.85 -8.95
N GLY A 50 23.96 -22.46 -8.60
CA GLY A 50 24.34 -21.08 -8.31
C GLY A 50 24.05 -20.11 -9.46
N LEU A 51 23.94 -18.83 -9.10
CA LEU A 51 23.58 -17.66 -9.92
C LEU A 51 24.50 -17.45 -11.14
N GLY A 52 24.36 -18.29 -12.17
CA GLY A 52 25.14 -18.19 -13.39
C GLY A 52 24.31 -18.14 -14.67
N GLN A 53 23.09 -18.68 -14.69
CA GLN A 53 22.35 -18.85 -15.96
C GLN A 53 20.83 -18.86 -15.75
N THR A 54 20.20 -17.68 -15.72
CA THR A 54 18.75 -17.58 -16.01
C THR A 54 18.58 -16.80 -17.30
N SER A 55 18.07 -17.49 -18.33
CA SER A 55 17.73 -16.90 -19.62
C SER A 55 16.55 -15.94 -19.48
N SER A 56 16.64 -14.80 -20.15
CA SER A 56 15.69 -13.67 -20.13
C SER A 56 14.33 -13.94 -20.80
N GLN A 57 13.86 -15.18 -20.82
CA GLN A 57 12.74 -15.59 -21.68
C GLN A 57 11.32 -15.39 -21.10
N ASN A 58 11.16 -14.91 -19.87
CA ASN A 58 9.85 -14.69 -19.24
C ASN A 58 9.40 -13.22 -19.19
N VAL A 59 9.79 -12.40 -20.18
CA VAL A 59 9.23 -11.05 -20.34
C VAL A 59 8.02 -11.15 -21.29
N GLN A 60 6.83 -10.81 -20.78
CA GLN A 60 5.60 -10.77 -21.57
C GLN A 60 5.75 -9.71 -22.68
N HIS A 61 5.89 -10.16 -23.93
CA HIS A 61 6.05 -9.27 -25.09
C HIS A 61 4.70 -8.70 -25.51
N TRP A 62 4.44 -7.45 -25.13
CA TRP A 62 3.36 -6.63 -25.68
C TRP A 62 3.79 -6.10 -27.05
N PRO A 63 3.09 -6.41 -28.16
CA PRO A 63 3.54 -6.07 -29.52
C PRO A 63 3.55 -4.56 -29.82
N ASP A 64 2.89 -3.76 -28.99
CA ASP A 64 2.88 -2.30 -28.94
C ASP A 64 4.02 -1.71 -28.09
N ILE A 65 4.74 -2.52 -27.33
CA ILE A 65 5.90 -2.12 -26.53
C ILE A 65 7.17 -2.57 -27.26
N GLN A 66 7.75 -1.66 -28.04
CA GLN A 66 9.09 -1.89 -28.57
C GLN A 66 10.12 -1.81 -27.44
N LYS A 67 11.15 -2.66 -27.53
CA LYS A 67 12.34 -2.59 -26.68
C LYS A 67 12.81 -1.15 -26.72
N SER A 68 12.74 -0.43 -25.59
CA SER A 68 13.29 0.91 -25.52
C SER A 68 14.74 0.79 -25.94
N GLN A 69 15.11 1.41 -27.08
CA GLN A 69 16.50 1.76 -27.27
C GLN A 69 16.92 2.45 -25.98
N GLU A 70 18.13 2.17 -25.52
CA GLU A 70 18.70 2.83 -24.35
C GLU A 70 18.60 4.33 -24.59
N VAL A 71 17.49 4.91 -24.15
CA VAL A 71 17.32 6.33 -24.07
C VAL A 71 18.18 6.62 -22.87
N ALA A 72 19.44 6.96 -23.13
CA ALA A 72 20.22 7.78 -22.21
C ALA A 72 19.20 8.74 -21.58
N ALA A 73 19.10 8.75 -20.26
CA ALA A 73 17.99 9.31 -19.46
C ALA A 73 17.68 10.80 -19.72
N THR A 74 18.23 11.37 -20.78
CA THR A 74 17.97 12.66 -21.38
C THR A 74 18.16 12.55 -22.90
N THR A 75 17.07 12.37 -23.66
CA THR A 75 17.00 12.81 -25.06
C THR A 75 15.87 13.81 -25.27
N GLN A 76 15.57 14.64 -24.26
CA GLN A 76 15.25 16.02 -24.57
C GLN A 76 16.57 16.74 -24.82
N THR A 77 16.75 17.26 -26.04
CA THR A 77 17.82 18.19 -26.39
C THR A 77 17.78 19.36 -25.41
N GLY A 78 18.71 19.44 -24.45
CA GLY A 78 18.94 20.67 -23.69
C GLY A 78 19.22 20.60 -22.19
N TYR A 79 19.08 19.47 -21.50
CA TYR A 79 19.28 19.45 -20.04
C TYR A 79 20.22 18.32 -19.56
N THR A 80 21.53 18.54 -19.68
CA THR A 80 22.51 17.80 -18.87
C THR A 80 22.63 18.50 -17.52
N VAL A 81 22.11 17.91 -16.44
CA VAL A 81 22.18 18.51 -15.11
C VAL A 81 23.56 18.23 -14.51
N SER A 82 24.41 19.26 -14.43
CA SER A 82 25.65 19.25 -13.65
C SER A 82 25.45 20.12 -12.42
N THR A 83 25.75 19.60 -11.23
CA THR A 83 25.73 20.37 -9.98
C THR A 83 27.09 20.30 -9.28
N GLY A 84 27.48 21.39 -8.61
CA GLY A 84 28.73 21.51 -7.88
C GLY A 84 28.79 22.83 -7.08
N PRO A 85 29.85 23.07 -6.28
CA PRO A 85 30.02 24.32 -5.56
C PRO A 85 30.00 25.53 -6.51
N GLY A 86 29.17 26.53 -6.21
CA GLY A 86 29.07 27.78 -6.99
C GLY A 86 28.07 27.75 -8.17
N TRP A 87 27.37 26.65 -8.41
CA TRP A 87 26.29 26.61 -9.40
C TRP A 87 25.03 27.28 -8.86
N VAL A 88 24.54 28.30 -9.58
CA VAL A 88 23.29 29.01 -9.29
C VAL A 88 22.19 28.39 -10.15
N ASN A 89 21.11 27.95 -9.50
CA ASN A 89 19.99 27.34 -10.19
C ASN A 89 18.94 28.37 -10.61
N ASN A 90 18.70 28.45 -11.92
CA ASN A 90 17.75 29.37 -12.56
C ASN A 90 16.50 28.66 -13.10
N SER A 91 16.16 27.46 -12.63
CA SER A 91 15.00 26.69 -13.09
C SER A 91 13.64 27.32 -12.73
N GLY A 92 13.62 28.49 -12.08
CA GLY A 92 12.40 29.21 -11.71
C GLY A 92 11.62 28.52 -10.58
N ARG A 93 12.22 27.54 -9.90
CA ARG A 93 11.61 26.83 -8.77
C ARG A 93 11.66 27.67 -7.49
N SER A 94 10.58 27.60 -6.72
CA SER A 94 10.27 28.39 -5.52
C SER A 94 11.38 28.49 -4.46
N PHE A 95 12.33 27.55 -4.41
CA PHE A 95 13.42 27.53 -3.43
C PHE A 95 14.82 27.33 -4.01
N GLY A 96 15.02 27.55 -5.32
CA GLY A 96 16.34 27.31 -5.94
C GLY A 96 16.75 25.83 -5.96
N ASN A 97 15.81 24.90 -5.74
CA ASN A 97 16.01 23.46 -5.94
C ASN A 97 16.30 23.21 -7.42
N GLY A 98 17.43 22.55 -7.71
CA GLY A 98 17.98 22.29 -9.04
C GLY A 98 16.94 21.90 -10.11
N PRO A 99 17.32 21.92 -11.40
CA PRO A 99 16.41 21.50 -12.47
C PRO A 99 15.78 20.14 -12.14
N MET A 100 14.47 20.03 -12.32
CA MET A 100 13.73 18.79 -12.12
C MET A 100 14.06 17.87 -13.29
N ASP A 101 14.46 16.63 -13.01
CA ASP A 101 14.66 15.64 -14.06
C ASP A 101 13.33 15.28 -14.75
N GLU A 102 13.41 14.73 -15.95
CA GLU A 102 12.25 14.46 -16.79
C GLU A 102 11.30 13.41 -16.18
N CYS A 103 11.82 12.44 -15.43
CA CYS A 103 10.98 11.43 -14.77
C CYS A 103 10.15 12.07 -13.67
N SER A 104 10.81 12.81 -12.77
CA SER A 104 10.14 13.58 -11.71
C SER A 104 9.12 14.57 -12.28
N ARG A 105 9.46 15.28 -13.37
CA ARG A 105 8.56 16.24 -14.03
C ARG A 105 7.27 15.57 -14.52
N ARG A 106 7.38 14.42 -15.19
CA ARG A 106 6.22 13.69 -15.71
C ARG A 106 5.30 13.18 -14.60
N ILE A 107 5.87 12.65 -13.51
CA ILE A 107 5.10 12.23 -12.32
C ILE A 107 4.36 13.43 -11.73
N VAL A 108 5.07 14.52 -11.45
CA VAL A 108 4.50 15.73 -10.85
C VAL A 108 3.41 16.35 -11.71
N GLU A 109 3.58 16.39 -13.03
CA GLU A 109 2.57 16.89 -13.96
C GLU A 109 1.33 16.01 -14.00
N PHE A 110 1.50 14.68 -13.96
CA PHE A 110 0.38 13.77 -13.83
C PHE A 110 -0.43 14.05 -12.55
N VAL A 111 0.24 14.08 -11.39
CA VAL A 111 -0.39 14.36 -10.08
C VAL A 111 -1.12 15.71 -10.08
N SER A 112 -0.44 16.75 -10.57
CA SER A 112 -0.98 18.11 -10.61
C SER A 112 -2.21 18.21 -11.52
N SER A 113 -2.20 17.52 -12.67
CA SER A 113 -3.27 17.59 -13.67
C SER A 113 -4.41 16.60 -13.46
N TYR A 114 -4.26 15.61 -12.58
CA TYR A 114 -5.33 14.66 -12.27
C TYR A 114 -6.37 15.30 -11.35
N SER A 115 -7.65 15.07 -11.61
CA SER A 115 -8.77 15.61 -10.82
C SER A 115 -9.87 14.57 -10.72
N GLU A 116 -10.78 14.77 -9.78
CA GLU A 116 -11.95 13.93 -9.51
C GLU A 116 -12.84 13.78 -10.76
N SER A 117 -12.85 14.79 -11.65
CA SER A 117 -13.55 14.72 -12.93
C SER A 117 -13.00 13.68 -13.91
N LYS A 118 -11.81 13.12 -13.64
CA LYS A 118 -11.21 12.02 -14.42
C LYS A 118 -11.54 10.63 -13.84
N LEU A 119 -12.26 10.57 -12.72
CA LEU A 119 -12.77 9.31 -12.18
C LEU A 119 -13.84 8.75 -13.12
N THR A 120 -13.51 7.67 -13.81
CA THR A 120 -14.47 6.90 -14.59
C THR A 120 -15.22 5.93 -13.69
N ASP A 121 -16.39 5.45 -14.13
CA ASP A 121 -17.16 4.46 -13.38
C ASP A 121 -16.35 3.19 -13.07
N SER A 122 -15.52 2.74 -14.01
CA SER A 122 -14.64 1.58 -13.81
C SER A 122 -13.54 1.84 -12.77
N LEU A 123 -12.98 3.05 -12.70
CA LEU A 123 -12.02 3.42 -11.64
C LEU A 123 -12.70 3.45 -10.28
N VAL A 124 -13.89 4.04 -10.19
CA VAL A 124 -14.68 4.07 -8.95
C VAL A 124 -15.00 2.65 -8.48
N GLU A 125 -15.48 1.80 -9.39
CA GLU A 125 -15.76 0.39 -9.09
C GLU A 125 -14.50 -0.35 -8.60
N THR A 126 -13.36 -0.17 -9.28
CA THR A 126 -12.08 -0.79 -8.91
C THR A 126 -11.62 -0.34 -7.53
N ILE A 127 -11.66 0.96 -7.23
CA ILE A 127 -11.30 1.49 -5.91
C ILE A 127 -12.23 0.94 -4.84
N ASN A 128 -13.54 0.82 -5.12
CA ASN A 128 -14.48 0.22 -4.17
C ASN A 128 -14.15 -1.25 -3.88
N TYR A 129 -13.77 -2.04 -4.89
CA TYR A 129 -13.29 -3.42 -4.64
C TYR A 129 -12.02 -3.45 -3.79
N LEU A 130 -11.06 -2.58 -4.08
CA LEU A 130 -9.83 -2.46 -3.30
C LEU A 130 -10.11 -2.03 -1.85
N MET A 131 -11.08 -1.13 -1.63
CA MET A 131 -11.54 -0.75 -0.29
C MET A 131 -12.15 -1.92 0.47
N VAL A 132 -12.94 -2.76 -0.20
CA VAL A 132 -13.51 -3.97 0.43
C VAL A 132 -12.41 -4.96 0.79
N ASP A 133 -11.41 -5.17 -0.07
CA ASP A 133 -10.22 -5.98 0.22
C ASP A 133 -9.47 -5.43 1.44
N THR A 134 -9.20 -4.12 1.45
CA THR A 134 -8.56 -3.40 2.56
C THR A 134 -9.32 -3.59 3.87
N LEU A 135 -10.66 -3.53 3.87
CA LEU A 135 -11.44 -3.77 5.09
C LEU A 135 -11.33 -5.22 5.57
N GLY A 136 -11.30 -6.19 4.65
CA GLY A 136 -11.08 -7.59 4.97
C GLY A 136 -9.71 -7.84 5.62
N THR A 137 -8.66 -7.20 5.13
CA THR A 137 -7.32 -7.35 5.70
C THR A 137 -7.14 -6.57 6.99
N VAL A 138 -7.72 -5.38 7.12
CA VAL A 138 -7.83 -4.63 8.39
C VAL A 138 -8.43 -5.52 9.47
N TYR A 139 -9.54 -6.21 9.18
CA TYR A 139 -10.15 -7.14 10.12
C TYR A 139 -9.20 -8.29 10.52
N GLY A 140 -8.46 -8.84 9.56
CA GLY A 140 -7.48 -9.90 9.82
C GLY A 140 -6.25 -9.45 10.61
N GLY A 141 -5.83 -8.20 10.44
CA GLY A 141 -4.68 -7.62 11.15
C GLY A 141 -5.03 -7.00 12.50
N PHE A 142 -6.30 -6.70 12.76
CA PHE A 142 -6.76 -6.06 13.98
C PHE A 142 -6.38 -6.85 15.24
N GLU A 143 -5.88 -6.16 16.27
CA GLU A 143 -5.37 -6.75 17.51
C GLU A 143 -4.23 -7.77 17.36
N SER A 144 -3.57 -7.86 16.20
CA SER A 144 -2.31 -8.60 16.11
C SER A 144 -1.21 -7.94 16.93
N GLU A 145 -0.21 -8.70 17.35
CA GLU A 145 0.87 -8.19 18.22
C GLU A 145 1.56 -6.92 17.70
N PRO A 146 2.02 -6.82 16.43
CA PRO A 146 2.65 -5.60 15.94
C PRO A 146 1.69 -4.41 15.92
N ILE A 147 0.40 -4.65 15.69
CA ILE A 147 -0.64 -3.60 15.66
C ILE A 147 -0.96 -3.09 17.06
N ARG A 148 -0.99 -3.96 18.07
CA ARG A 148 -1.14 -3.54 19.47
C ARG A 148 0.06 -2.75 19.94
N ILE A 149 1.27 -3.07 19.47
CA ILE A 149 2.49 -2.31 19.76
C ILE A 149 2.41 -0.91 19.13
N SER A 150 2.11 -0.83 17.83
CA SER A 150 2.02 0.46 17.13
C SER A 150 0.87 1.33 17.65
N ALA A 151 -0.29 0.76 17.98
CA ALA A 151 -1.40 1.50 18.60
C ALA A 151 -1.02 2.12 19.95
N ARG A 152 -0.25 1.41 20.80
CA ARG A 152 0.27 1.97 22.06
C ARG A 152 1.23 3.12 21.82
N LEU A 153 2.08 3.03 20.78
CA LEU A 153 2.99 4.10 20.40
C LEU A 153 2.23 5.31 19.82
N ALA A 154 1.23 5.07 18.97
CA ALA A 154 0.37 6.13 18.41
C ALA A 154 -0.31 6.95 19.51
N GLN A 155 -0.72 6.30 20.61
CA GLN A 155 -1.34 6.98 21.75
C GLN A 155 -0.41 8.03 22.42
N THR A 156 0.91 7.90 22.29
CA THR A 156 1.86 8.87 22.86
C THR A 156 2.11 10.08 21.96
N MET A 157 1.55 10.10 20.75
CA MET A 157 1.75 11.14 19.74
C MET A 157 0.39 11.68 19.27
N PRO A 158 -0.25 12.61 20.00
CA PRO A 158 -1.57 13.11 19.65
C PRO A 158 -1.54 13.92 18.34
N GLY A 159 -2.60 13.81 17.54
CA GLY A 159 -2.74 14.52 16.26
C GLY A 159 -4.14 14.39 15.66
N PRO A 160 -4.32 14.80 14.40
CA PRO A 160 -5.64 14.91 13.79
C PRO A 160 -6.20 13.61 13.19
N CYS A 161 -5.36 12.57 12.98
CA CYS A 161 -5.72 11.34 12.29
C CYS A 161 -6.14 10.24 13.27
N THR A 162 -6.95 9.28 12.83
CA THR A 162 -7.43 8.17 13.68
C THR A 162 -6.81 6.83 13.29
N VAL A 163 -6.47 6.03 14.31
CA VAL A 163 -6.12 4.61 14.13
C VAL A 163 -7.40 3.77 14.00
N PHE A 164 -7.50 2.99 12.92
CA PHE A 164 -8.68 2.17 12.60
C PHE A 164 -9.10 1.26 13.77
N GLY A 165 -10.37 1.35 14.18
CA GLY A 165 -10.94 0.49 15.23
C GLY A 165 -10.48 0.79 16.67
N TYR A 166 -9.48 1.65 16.90
CA TYR A 166 -8.97 1.94 18.24
C TYR A 166 -9.58 3.21 18.88
N GLY A 167 -10.13 4.13 18.08
CA GLY A 167 -10.57 5.44 18.57
C GLY A 167 -9.43 6.31 19.10
N ILE A 168 -8.18 5.95 18.80
CA ILE A 168 -6.98 6.71 19.15
C ILE A 168 -6.76 7.77 18.07
N LYS A 169 -6.65 9.03 18.49
CA LYS A 169 -6.21 10.13 17.63
C LYS A 169 -4.71 10.35 17.76
N THR A 170 -4.03 10.42 16.62
CA THR A 170 -2.57 10.48 16.53
C THR A 170 -2.12 11.33 15.34
N THR A 171 -0.81 11.47 15.19
CA THR A 171 -0.19 12.21 14.09
C THR A 171 -0.39 11.51 12.73
N TYR A 172 -0.12 12.23 11.64
CA TYR A 172 -0.27 11.70 10.28
C TYR A 172 0.56 10.43 10.09
N GLU A 173 1.83 10.49 10.46
CA GLU A 173 2.80 9.41 10.31
C GLU A 173 2.40 8.17 11.13
N MET A 174 1.88 8.35 12.34
CA MET A 174 1.52 7.22 13.19
C MET A 174 0.21 6.56 12.81
N ALA A 175 -0.77 7.34 12.33
CA ALA A 175 -1.99 6.79 11.76
C ALA A 175 -1.67 6.05 10.46
N ALA A 176 -0.88 6.65 9.57
CA ALA A 176 -0.45 6.04 8.32
C ALA A 176 0.25 4.69 8.56
N PHE A 177 1.26 4.66 9.44
CA PHE A 177 1.96 3.44 9.81
C PHE A 177 1.02 2.39 10.40
N THR A 178 0.24 2.75 11.41
CA THR A 178 -0.56 1.75 12.15
C THR A 178 -1.68 1.19 11.28
N ASN A 179 -2.33 2.03 10.48
CA ASN A 179 -3.40 1.61 9.58
C ASN A 179 -2.83 0.76 8.43
N ALA A 180 -1.72 1.17 7.80
CA ALA A 180 -1.09 0.39 6.74
C ALA A 180 -0.55 -0.96 7.26
N ALA A 181 0.03 -0.98 8.46
CA ALA A 181 0.48 -2.23 9.09
C ALA A 181 -0.70 -3.18 9.31
N MET A 182 -1.87 -2.67 9.69
CA MET A 182 -3.07 -3.49 9.88
C MET A 182 -3.54 -4.11 8.57
N ILE A 183 -3.48 -3.35 7.47
CA ILE A 183 -3.80 -3.82 6.11
C ILE A 183 -2.81 -4.91 5.66
N ARG A 184 -1.53 -4.74 5.98
CA ARG A 184 -0.44 -5.60 5.51
C ARG A 184 -0.28 -6.91 6.26
N HIS A 185 -0.65 -6.90 7.55
CA HIS A 185 -0.17 -7.88 8.53
C HIS A 185 -0.36 -9.34 8.10
N THR A 186 -1.53 -9.66 7.54
CA THR A 186 -1.92 -11.03 7.20
C THR A 186 -1.40 -11.50 5.84
N ASP A 187 -0.79 -10.61 5.04
CA ASP A 187 -0.36 -10.89 3.66
C ASP A 187 -1.48 -11.35 2.73
N PHE A 188 -2.75 -11.10 3.09
CA PHE A 188 -3.93 -11.49 2.32
C PHE A 188 -4.41 -10.41 1.35
N ASN A 189 -3.76 -9.25 1.35
CA ASN A 189 -4.17 -8.12 0.54
C ASN A 189 -3.80 -8.32 -0.93
N ALA A 190 -4.58 -7.76 -1.86
CA ALA A 190 -4.43 -7.97 -3.30
C ALA A 190 -3.00 -7.66 -3.80
N ALA A 191 -2.36 -8.63 -4.48
CA ALA A 191 -1.05 -8.45 -5.11
C ALA A 191 -1.13 -7.39 -6.23
N PRO A 192 -0.14 -6.48 -6.36
CA PRO A 192 1.17 -6.43 -5.69
C PRO A 192 1.20 -5.66 -4.35
N HIS A 193 0.13 -5.76 -3.55
CA HIS A 193 0.03 -5.20 -2.18
C HIS A 193 -0.05 -3.67 -2.12
N ASN A 194 -0.51 -3.00 -3.17
CA ASN A 194 -0.59 -1.53 -3.23
C ASN A 194 -1.68 -0.91 -2.34
N ASN A 195 -2.62 -1.71 -1.84
CA ASN A 195 -3.73 -1.21 -1.02
C ASN A 195 -3.31 -0.84 0.41
N GLU A 196 -2.08 -1.11 0.80
CA GLU A 196 -1.51 -0.58 2.06
C GLU A 196 -1.50 0.94 2.10
N MET A 197 -1.38 1.59 0.93
CA MET A 197 -1.41 3.05 0.80
C MET A 197 -2.74 3.66 1.27
N PHE A 198 -3.83 2.89 1.32
CA PHE A 198 -5.08 3.36 1.94
C PHE A 198 -4.87 3.79 3.39
N GLY A 199 -3.96 3.14 4.14
CA GLY A 199 -3.68 3.51 5.52
C GLY A 199 -3.21 4.95 5.68
N GLY A 200 -2.33 5.42 4.79
CA GLY A 200 -1.81 6.80 4.77
C GLY A 200 -2.77 7.79 4.13
N VAL A 201 -3.29 7.47 2.94
CA VAL A 201 -4.18 8.38 2.20
C VAL A 201 -5.49 8.63 2.94
N LEU A 202 -6.08 7.62 3.59
CA LEU A 202 -7.27 7.82 4.42
C LEU A 202 -6.97 8.63 5.68
N ALA A 203 -5.79 8.46 6.30
CA ALA A 203 -5.39 9.27 7.45
C ALA A 203 -5.25 10.76 7.08
N VAL A 204 -4.59 11.06 5.96
CA VAL A 204 -4.47 12.44 5.43
C VAL A 204 -5.85 12.98 5.05
N GLY A 205 -6.66 12.18 4.35
CA GLY A 205 -8.01 12.57 3.93
C GLY A 205 -8.93 12.87 5.12
N GLU A 206 -8.87 12.09 6.19
CA GLU A 206 -9.61 12.33 7.43
C GLU A 206 -9.20 13.68 8.05
N ALA A 207 -7.90 13.90 8.24
CA ALA A 207 -7.38 15.10 8.89
C ALA A 207 -7.67 16.39 8.11
N LEU A 208 -7.72 16.31 6.78
CA LEU A 208 -8.06 17.42 5.90
C LEU A 208 -9.56 17.56 5.62
N HIS A 209 -10.40 16.69 6.19
CA HIS A 209 -11.83 16.61 5.90
C HIS A 209 -12.14 16.50 4.40
N SER A 210 -11.32 15.73 3.67
CA SER A 210 -11.47 15.49 2.25
C SER A 210 -12.75 14.71 1.94
N THR A 211 -13.37 15.04 0.81
CA THR A 211 -14.53 14.32 0.27
C THR A 211 -14.14 12.94 -0.26
N GLY A 212 -15.10 12.03 -0.38
CA GLY A 212 -14.90 10.71 -0.99
C GLY A 212 -14.24 10.77 -2.38
N PRO A 213 -14.73 11.60 -3.32
CA PRO A 213 -14.07 11.78 -4.62
C PRO A 213 -12.63 12.28 -4.56
N GLN A 214 -12.31 13.18 -3.64
CA GLN A 214 -10.92 13.64 -3.43
C GLN A 214 -10.01 12.49 -2.99
N VAL A 215 -10.46 11.69 -2.02
CA VAL A 215 -9.74 10.51 -1.55
C VAL A 215 -9.59 9.47 -2.66
N MET A 216 -10.65 9.20 -3.43
CA MET A 216 -10.58 8.29 -4.57
C MET A 216 -9.58 8.76 -5.63
N ALA A 217 -9.59 10.05 -6.00
CA ALA A 217 -8.62 10.60 -6.94
C ALA A 217 -7.18 10.50 -6.42
N ALA A 218 -6.96 10.77 -5.12
CA ALA A 218 -5.65 10.60 -4.49
C ALA A 218 -5.18 9.13 -4.50
N MET A 219 -6.09 8.18 -4.29
CA MET A 219 -5.79 6.75 -4.39
C MET A 219 -5.47 6.32 -5.83
N VAL A 220 -6.20 6.82 -6.83
CA VAL A 220 -5.85 6.57 -8.25
C VAL A 220 -4.44 7.07 -8.54
N ILE A 221 -4.12 8.29 -8.10
CA ILE A 221 -2.78 8.86 -8.28
C ILE A 221 -1.71 7.96 -7.63
N ALA A 222 -1.92 7.56 -6.37
CA ALA A 222 -0.97 6.72 -5.65
C ALA A 222 -0.75 5.38 -6.38
N TYR A 223 -1.83 4.73 -6.84
CA TYR A 223 -1.79 3.48 -7.59
C TYR A 223 -1.12 3.61 -8.96
N GLU A 224 -1.45 4.65 -9.71
CA GLU A 224 -0.86 4.89 -11.03
C GLU A 224 0.65 5.10 -10.89
N VAL A 225 1.08 5.92 -9.94
CA VAL A 225 2.49 6.22 -9.71
C VAL A 225 3.27 4.98 -9.28
N VAL A 226 2.80 4.25 -8.25
CA VAL A 226 3.51 3.05 -7.78
C VAL A 226 3.58 1.97 -8.87
N THR A 227 2.51 1.82 -9.66
CA THR A 227 2.43 0.80 -10.72
C THR A 227 3.32 1.20 -11.91
N ALA A 228 3.29 2.47 -12.30
CA ALA A 228 4.14 2.98 -13.38
C ALA A 228 5.63 2.79 -13.05
N ILE A 229 6.05 3.13 -11.83
CA ILE A 229 7.44 2.93 -11.41
C ILE A 229 7.76 1.43 -11.34
N GLY A 230 6.89 0.62 -10.71
CA GLY A 230 7.07 -0.82 -10.60
C GLY A 230 7.22 -1.54 -11.95
N ASN A 231 6.49 -1.08 -12.97
CA ASN A 231 6.56 -1.62 -14.34
C ASN A 231 7.88 -1.27 -15.07
N THR A 232 8.65 -0.30 -14.58
CA THR A 232 10.00 0.03 -15.12
C THR A 232 11.13 -0.79 -14.49
N GLY A 233 10.90 -1.31 -13.29
CA GLY A 233 11.87 -2.10 -12.54
C GLY A 233 11.76 -3.61 -12.81
N LEU A 234 12.44 -4.40 -11.98
CA LEU A 234 12.35 -5.85 -11.98
C LEU A 234 11.14 -6.37 -11.15
N GLY A 235 10.19 -5.49 -10.84
CA GLY A 235 9.04 -5.78 -9.97
C GLY A 235 9.44 -5.90 -8.49
N SER A 236 8.61 -6.57 -7.68
CA SER A 236 8.80 -6.75 -6.23
C SER A 236 9.99 -7.64 -5.83
N TYR A 237 10.78 -8.11 -6.79
CA TYR A 237 11.91 -9.00 -6.56
C TYR A 237 13.14 -8.45 -7.27
N ASP A 238 13.83 -7.50 -6.63
CA ASP A 238 15.11 -7.02 -7.13
C ASP A 238 16.24 -7.97 -6.68
N PRO A 239 17.00 -8.58 -7.60
CA PRO A 239 18.17 -9.40 -7.26
C PRO A 239 19.25 -8.62 -6.47
N SER A 240 19.17 -7.29 -6.45
CA SER A 240 20.01 -6.39 -5.66
C SER A 240 19.64 -6.34 -4.17
N GLY A 241 18.56 -7.03 -3.76
CA GLY A 241 18.18 -7.19 -2.35
C GLY A 241 17.19 -6.14 -1.82
N TRP A 242 16.50 -5.42 -2.71
CA TRP A 242 15.43 -4.48 -2.35
C TRP A 242 14.06 -5.16 -2.37
N ASP A 243 13.23 -4.82 -1.39
CA ASP A 243 11.78 -5.04 -1.51
C ASP A 243 11.18 -3.92 -2.36
N CYS A 244 9.89 -3.97 -2.70
CA CYS A 244 9.18 -2.95 -3.45
C CYS A 244 9.41 -1.56 -2.83
N PRO A 245 10.23 -0.67 -3.42
CA PRO A 245 10.62 0.61 -2.81
C PRO A 245 9.72 1.77 -3.26
N TYR A 246 8.60 1.46 -3.90
CA TYR A 246 7.80 2.43 -4.65
C TYR A 246 6.55 2.88 -3.87
N HIS A 247 6.18 2.21 -2.78
CA HIS A 247 4.98 2.53 -2.00
C HIS A 247 5.08 3.89 -1.32
N SER A 248 6.27 4.29 -0.87
CA SER A 248 6.49 5.62 -0.27
C SER A 248 6.22 6.73 -1.29
N VAL A 249 6.69 6.54 -2.52
CA VAL A 249 6.47 7.49 -3.61
C VAL A 249 4.98 7.59 -3.97
N GLY A 250 4.27 6.45 -4.10
CA GLY A 250 2.83 6.45 -4.34
C GLY A 250 2.05 7.15 -3.23
N ALA A 251 2.35 6.83 -1.97
CA ALA A 251 1.75 7.45 -0.80
C ALA A 251 1.99 8.98 -0.78
N ALA A 252 3.24 9.42 -1.02
CA ALA A 252 3.58 10.84 -1.07
C ALA A 252 2.82 11.60 -2.15
N MET A 253 2.65 11.02 -3.33
CA MET A 253 1.92 11.68 -4.42
C MET A 253 0.41 11.76 -4.13
N GLY A 254 -0.17 10.72 -3.53
CA GLY A 254 -1.57 10.72 -3.09
C GLY A 254 -1.81 11.73 -1.95
N ALA A 255 -0.98 11.70 -0.91
CA ALA A 255 -1.04 12.65 0.22
C ALA A 255 -0.80 14.09 -0.25
N GLY A 256 0.22 14.32 -1.08
CA GLY A 256 0.54 15.61 -1.65
C GLY A 256 -0.61 16.19 -2.48
N LYS A 257 -1.36 15.34 -3.20
CA LYS A 257 -2.58 15.78 -3.89
C LYS A 257 -3.63 16.30 -2.92
N LEU A 258 -3.92 15.56 -1.85
CA LEU A 258 -4.90 15.96 -0.85
C LEU A 258 -4.48 17.26 -0.12
N MET A 259 -3.18 17.41 0.15
CA MET A 259 -2.61 18.60 0.77
C MET A 259 -2.55 19.83 -0.16
N GLY A 260 -2.85 19.66 -1.45
CA GLY A 260 -2.80 20.75 -2.42
C GLY A 260 -1.38 21.26 -2.72
N LEU A 261 -0.38 20.36 -2.65
CA LEU A 261 1.00 20.73 -2.93
C LEU A 261 1.17 21.21 -4.37
N ASP A 262 1.96 22.27 -4.55
CA ASP A 262 2.35 22.72 -5.89
C ASP A 262 3.38 21.79 -6.54
N LYS A 263 3.71 22.05 -7.82
CA LYS A 263 4.65 21.22 -8.58
C LYS A 263 6.03 21.11 -7.92
N ASP A 264 6.51 22.16 -7.29
CA ASP A 264 7.83 22.15 -6.66
C ASP A 264 7.80 21.36 -5.36
N GLN A 265 6.76 21.55 -4.56
CA GLN A 265 6.52 20.82 -3.33
C GLN A 265 6.34 19.32 -3.60
N LEU A 266 5.60 18.94 -4.65
CA LEU A 266 5.44 17.54 -5.07
C LEU A 266 6.78 16.92 -5.48
N ALA A 267 7.62 17.63 -6.24
CA ALA A 267 8.93 17.09 -6.62
C ALA A 267 9.85 16.90 -5.40
N ASN A 268 9.76 17.79 -4.41
CA ASN A 268 10.50 17.64 -3.16
C ASN A 268 9.97 16.46 -2.35
N ALA A 269 8.64 16.31 -2.24
CA ALA A 269 8.01 15.19 -1.56
C ALA A 269 8.39 13.85 -2.21
N LEU A 270 8.40 13.78 -3.55
CA LEU A 270 8.87 12.61 -4.30
C LEU A 270 10.31 12.22 -3.92
N SER A 271 11.21 13.20 -3.86
CA SER A 271 12.62 12.96 -3.51
C SER A 271 12.78 12.55 -2.04
N LEU A 272 12.08 13.22 -1.13
CA LEU A 272 12.13 12.95 0.31
C LEU A 272 11.52 11.58 0.67
N ALA A 273 10.50 11.12 -0.06
CA ALA A 273 9.89 9.81 0.14
C ALA A 273 10.81 8.66 -0.30
N LEU A 274 11.69 8.89 -1.28
CA LEU A 274 12.54 7.85 -1.86
C LEU A 274 13.92 7.75 -1.20
N VAL A 275 14.64 8.87 -1.08
CA VAL A 275 16.08 8.87 -0.71
C VAL A 275 16.39 8.19 0.63
N PRO A 276 15.65 8.43 1.74
CA PRO A 276 16.02 7.90 3.05
C PRO A 276 15.38 6.53 3.37
N HIS A 277 14.44 6.04 2.54
CA HIS A 277 13.41 5.08 2.98
C HIS A 277 13.33 3.81 2.13
N MET A 278 14.49 3.28 1.71
CA MET A 278 14.57 2.10 0.86
C MET A 278 14.40 0.78 1.65
N PRO A 279 13.36 -0.03 1.38
CA PRO A 279 13.13 -1.30 2.08
C PRO A 279 14.02 -2.41 1.53
N MET A 280 14.62 -3.20 2.44
CA MET A 280 15.44 -4.36 2.07
C MET A 280 14.61 -5.64 2.05
N TYR A 281 14.86 -6.49 1.05
CA TYR A 281 14.19 -7.76 0.82
C TYR A 281 14.46 -8.82 1.91
N VAL A 282 15.43 -8.60 2.80
CA VAL A 282 15.77 -9.52 3.90
C VAL A 282 14.56 -9.85 4.79
N CYS A 283 13.53 -9.00 4.82
CA CYS A 283 12.27 -9.27 5.53
C CYS A 283 11.49 -10.48 4.95
N HIS A 284 11.76 -10.91 3.71
CA HIS A 284 11.09 -12.04 3.05
C HIS A 284 11.87 -13.36 3.13
N ILE A 285 13.11 -13.34 3.64
CA ILE A 285 14.01 -14.51 3.63
C ILE A 285 14.03 -15.18 5.01
N GLY A 286 13.84 -16.50 5.03
CA GLY A 286 13.99 -17.31 6.25
C GLY A 286 12.78 -17.24 7.19
N VAL A 287 13.03 -17.34 8.50
CA VAL A 287 11.97 -17.17 9.52
C VAL A 287 11.60 -15.70 9.58
N GLN A 288 10.44 -15.37 9.02
CA GLN A 288 9.99 -13.98 8.90
C GLN A 288 9.65 -13.39 10.28
N SER A 289 10.24 -12.24 10.58
CA SER A 289 9.89 -11.47 11.78
C SER A 289 8.54 -10.76 11.58
N MET A 290 7.97 -10.23 12.66
CA MET A 290 6.76 -9.39 12.57
C MET A 290 6.95 -8.19 11.63
N TRP A 291 8.19 -7.75 11.39
CA TRP A 291 8.50 -6.66 10.47
C TRP A 291 8.07 -6.94 9.02
N LYS A 292 8.06 -8.20 8.60
CA LYS A 292 7.52 -8.56 7.28
C LYS A 292 6.06 -8.14 7.14
N GLY A 293 5.28 -8.24 8.21
CA GLY A 293 3.89 -7.80 8.23
C GLY A 293 3.71 -6.28 8.31
N THR A 294 4.78 -5.48 8.36
CA THR A 294 4.71 -4.03 8.54
C THR A 294 5.69 -3.24 7.68
N HIS A 295 6.47 -3.87 6.79
CA HIS A 295 7.54 -3.18 6.07
C HIS A 295 7.02 -2.09 5.14
N SER A 296 5.94 -2.35 4.38
CA SER A 296 5.36 -1.33 3.50
C SER A 296 4.56 -0.30 4.29
N ALA A 297 4.17 -0.59 5.53
CA ALA A 297 3.62 0.42 6.43
C ALA A 297 4.63 1.52 6.77
N GLU A 298 5.92 1.18 6.88
CA GLU A 298 6.98 2.18 7.03
C GLU A 298 7.12 3.02 5.76
N GLN A 299 7.00 2.41 4.58
CA GLN A 299 7.00 3.19 3.33
C GLN A 299 5.81 4.15 3.25
N VAL A 300 4.61 3.68 3.60
CA VAL A 300 3.39 4.52 3.62
C VAL A 300 3.47 5.63 4.65
N ARG A 301 4.13 5.39 5.79
CA ARG A 301 4.41 6.43 6.80
C ARG A 301 5.34 7.52 6.28
N ASN A 302 6.33 7.14 5.48
CA ASN A 302 7.38 8.03 4.99
C ASN A 302 6.93 8.88 3.78
N GLY A 303 5.91 8.43 3.06
CA GLY A 303 5.28 9.20 1.98
C GLY A 303 4.26 10.20 2.49
#